data_AF-A0A3N1GIU5-F1
#
_entry.id   AF-A0A3N1GIU5-F1
#
_cell.length_a   1.000
_cell.length_b   1.000
_cell.length_c   1.000
_cell.angle_alpha   90.00
_cell.angle_beta   90.00
_cell.angle_gamma   90.00
#
_symmetry.space_group_name_H-M   'P 1'
#
loop_
_entity.id
_entity.type
_entity.pdbx_description
1 polymer ?
#
loop_
_entity_poly.entity_id
_entity_poly.type
_entity_poly.pdbx_seq_one_letter_code
_entity_poly.pdbx_strand_id
1 'polypeptide(L)'
;MSLVLAMLTAAVFAVFGFPFSSYQFWHSWSRKGFFAGFACYLVLAGAGGGFVGWLPAQLGILTPTENGLINGVIFGVAGSLAVRADFGGRGAAGPAESRRAASLIGKGIDWTAAMLDQVARRSIENWAKKLSDGELLEVTLDLVYGIGEASPAAVPGRTKQTTLKAITEAMAALGSGKTEQRAEARARLTQFCLHYLCARRTPKPIGNAGDARDDAGVRGQAGGAGRPAG
;
A
#
# COMPACT_ATOMS: atom_id res chain seq x y z
N MET A 1 -34.40 0.33 -1.72
CA MET A 1 -33.72 0.18 -3.03
C MET A 1 -32.64 1.25 -3.27
N SER A 2 -32.90 2.53 -2.98
CA SER A 2 -31.91 3.62 -3.21
C SER A 2 -30.60 3.49 -2.42
N LEU A 3 -30.63 2.99 -1.18
CA LEU A 3 -29.42 2.83 -0.36
C LEU A 3 -28.45 1.80 -0.93
N VAL A 4 -28.93 0.61 -1.30
CA VAL A 4 -28.09 -0.46 -1.88
C VAL A 4 -27.44 0.04 -3.17
N LEU A 5 -28.22 0.73 -4.01
CA LEU A 5 -27.70 1.32 -5.23
C LEU A 5 -26.67 2.44 -4.93
N ALA A 6 -26.90 3.26 -3.90
CA ALA A 6 -25.93 4.26 -3.46
C ALA A 6 -24.62 3.65 -2.97
N MET A 7 -24.67 2.53 -2.25
CA MET A 7 -23.47 1.79 -1.83
C MET A 7 -22.71 1.20 -3.02
N LEU A 8 -23.42 0.64 -4.01
CA LEU A 8 -22.81 0.11 -5.24
C LEU A 8 -22.18 1.23 -6.07
N THR A 9 -22.88 2.35 -6.26
CA THR A 9 -22.34 3.51 -6.97
C THR A 9 -21.13 4.08 -6.23
N ALA A 10 -21.20 4.24 -4.90
CA ALA A 10 -20.06 4.70 -4.11
C ALA A 10 -18.86 3.75 -4.20
N ALA A 11 -19.08 2.43 -4.23
CA ALA A 11 -18.02 1.44 -4.40
C ALA A 11 -17.32 1.58 -5.77
N VAL A 12 -18.08 1.81 -6.85
CA VAL A 12 -17.51 2.08 -8.18
C VAL A 12 -16.67 3.35 -8.17
N PHE A 13 -17.17 4.42 -7.56
CA PHE A 13 -16.43 5.69 -7.45
C PHE A 13 -15.22 5.60 -6.52
N ALA A 14 -15.25 4.74 -5.50
CA ALA A 14 -14.13 4.46 -4.62
C ALA A 14 -12.93 3.85 -5.37
N VAL A 15 -13.17 3.04 -6.41
CA VAL A 15 -12.08 2.51 -7.24
C VAL A 15 -11.24 3.63 -7.85
N PHE A 16 -11.88 4.71 -8.33
CA PHE A 16 -11.19 5.90 -8.86
C PHE A 16 -10.56 6.78 -7.77
N GLY A 17 -10.91 6.55 -6.51
CA GLY A 17 -10.37 7.24 -5.34
C GLY A 17 -9.17 6.53 -4.71
N PHE A 18 -8.88 5.29 -5.09
CA PHE A 18 -7.82 4.50 -4.48
C PHE A 18 -6.44 5.10 -4.80
N PRO A 19 -5.51 5.20 -3.83
CA PRO A 19 -4.16 5.73 -4.06
C PRO A 19 -3.33 4.73 -4.89
N PHE A 20 -3.50 4.76 -6.22
CA PHE A 20 -2.76 3.92 -7.16
C PHE A 20 -1.24 4.11 -7.11
N SER A 21 -0.76 5.23 -6.58
CA SER A 21 0.68 5.49 -6.39
C SER A 21 1.37 4.48 -5.46
N SER A 22 0.62 3.83 -4.56
CA SER A 22 1.15 2.83 -3.61
C SER A 22 0.71 1.40 -3.94
N TYR A 23 -0.03 1.22 -5.03
CA TYR A 23 -0.55 -0.07 -5.47
C TYR A 23 0.58 -1.08 -5.74
N GLN A 24 1.57 -0.68 -6.55
CA GLN A 24 2.66 -1.58 -6.95
C GLN A 24 3.51 -2.00 -5.73
N PHE A 25 3.66 -1.11 -4.75
CA PHE A 25 4.32 -1.41 -3.48
C PHE A 25 3.57 -2.50 -2.71
N TRP A 26 2.31 -2.29 -2.35
CA TRP A 26 1.57 -3.26 -1.54
C TRP A 26 1.37 -4.60 -2.26
N HIS A 27 1.08 -4.57 -3.57
CA HIS A 27 0.85 -5.77 -4.35
C HIS A 27 2.13 -6.63 -4.48
N SER A 28 3.29 -6.01 -4.71
CA SER A 28 4.56 -6.74 -4.86
C SER A 28 5.03 -7.39 -3.55
N TRP A 29 4.77 -6.74 -2.39
CA TRP A 29 5.20 -7.26 -1.10
C TRP A 29 4.19 -8.21 -0.45
N SER A 30 2.88 -8.06 -0.69
CA SER A 30 1.88 -8.99 -0.16
C SER A 30 0.60 -8.98 -0.98
N ARG A 31 0.51 -9.91 -1.94
CA ARG A 31 -0.69 -10.06 -2.79
C ARG A 31 -1.96 -10.35 -1.98
N LYS A 32 -1.88 -11.25 -0.98
CA LYS A 32 -3.02 -11.59 -0.10
C LYS A 32 -3.41 -10.40 0.80
N GLY A 33 -2.41 -9.74 1.40
CA GLY A 33 -2.65 -8.57 2.24
C GLY A 33 -3.26 -7.41 1.45
N PHE A 34 -2.77 -7.19 0.22
CA PHE A 34 -3.32 -6.22 -0.70
C PHE A 34 -4.79 -6.49 -1.01
N PHE A 35 -5.17 -7.70 -1.43
CA PHE A 35 -6.57 -7.98 -1.75
C PHE A 35 -7.50 -7.86 -0.54
N ALA A 36 -7.04 -8.28 0.65
CA ALA A 36 -7.81 -8.10 1.87
C ALA A 36 -7.99 -6.62 2.25
N GLY A 37 -6.93 -5.82 2.18
CA GLY A 37 -7.00 -4.38 2.43
C GLY A 37 -7.80 -3.62 1.37
N PHE A 38 -7.71 -4.02 0.10
CA PHE A 38 -8.50 -3.46 -0.99
C PHE A 38 -9.99 -3.79 -0.82
N ALA A 39 -10.34 -5.01 -0.43
CA ALA A 39 -11.71 -5.37 -0.09
C ALA A 39 -12.23 -4.57 1.10
N CYS A 40 -11.42 -4.40 2.16
CA CYS A 40 -11.76 -3.56 3.30
C CYS A 40 -11.98 -2.10 2.90
N TYR A 41 -11.12 -1.55 2.03
CA TYR A 41 -11.28 -0.23 1.46
C TYR A 41 -12.59 -0.10 0.68
N LEU A 42 -12.93 -1.07 -0.19
CA LEU A 42 -14.17 -1.04 -0.96
C LEU A 42 -15.41 -1.10 -0.06
N VAL A 43 -15.36 -1.86 1.03
CA VAL A 43 -16.45 -1.90 2.02
C VAL A 43 -16.56 -0.55 2.73
N LEU A 44 -15.45 0.01 3.23
CA LEU A 44 -15.46 1.29 3.94
C LEU A 44 -15.87 2.46 3.04
N ALA A 45 -15.28 2.57 1.85
CA ALA A 45 -15.54 3.65 0.91
C ALA A 45 -16.88 3.47 0.18
N GLY A 46 -17.26 2.24 -0.16
CA GLY A 46 -18.52 1.92 -0.83
C GLY A 46 -19.71 1.94 0.11
N ALA A 47 -19.73 1.10 1.14
CA ALA A 47 -20.84 1.07 2.10
C ALA A 47 -20.90 2.37 2.92
N GLY A 48 -19.75 2.87 3.38
CA GLY A 48 -19.67 4.13 4.11
C GLY A 48 -20.00 5.35 3.25
N GLY A 49 -19.42 5.45 2.04
CA GLY A 49 -19.74 6.54 1.12
C GLY A 49 -21.22 6.56 0.73
N GLY A 50 -21.79 5.41 0.35
CA GLY A 50 -23.21 5.29 0.03
C GLY A 50 -24.12 5.67 1.20
N PHE A 51 -23.76 5.28 2.42
CA PHE A 51 -24.48 5.66 3.63
C PHE A 51 -24.42 7.17 3.90
N VAL A 52 -23.22 7.78 3.82
CA VAL A 52 -23.03 9.23 4.02
C VAL A 52 -23.87 10.06 3.05
N GLY A 53 -23.93 9.66 1.78
CA GLY A 53 -24.71 10.36 0.77
C GLY A 53 -26.22 10.15 0.88
N TRP A 54 -26.66 9.03 1.44
CA TRP A 54 -28.08 8.73 1.69
C TRP A 54 -28.61 9.39 2.97
N LEU A 55 -27.75 9.61 3.96
CA LEU A 55 -28.12 10.14 5.29
C LEU A 55 -28.89 11.48 5.25
N PRO A 56 -28.50 12.50 4.44
CA PRO A 56 -29.25 13.76 4.37
C PRO A 56 -30.70 13.61 3.89
N ALA A 57 -30.99 12.61 3.04
CA ALA A 57 -32.34 12.35 2.58
C ALA A 57 -33.23 11.73 3.67
N GLN A 58 -32.65 10.98 4.60
CA GLN A 58 -33.39 10.45 5.76
C GLN A 58 -33.63 11.48 6.85
N LEU A 59 -32.73 12.45 6.98
CA LEU A 59 -32.88 13.56 7.92
C LEU A 59 -33.90 14.61 7.44
N GLY A 60 -34.57 14.37 6.31
CA GLY A 60 -35.54 15.31 5.73
C GLY A 60 -34.90 16.57 5.13
N ILE A 61 -33.59 16.56 4.89
CA ILE A 61 -32.82 17.73 4.40
C ILE A 61 -32.82 17.78 2.87
N LEU A 62 -32.83 16.62 2.21
CA LEU A 62 -32.95 16.50 0.76
C LEU A 62 -34.24 15.76 0.41
N THR A 63 -35.05 16.34 -0.48
CA THR A 63 -36.23 15.68 -1.03
C THR A 63 -35.78 14.67 -2.11
N PRO A 64 -35.93 13.35 -1.88
CA PRO A 64 -35.62 12.36 -2.90
C PRO A 64 -36.60 12.48 -4.07
N THR A 65 -36.13 12.19 -5.29
CA THR A 65 -37.01 12.05 -6.46
C THR A 65 -37.90 10.81 -6.33
N GLU A 66 -38.99 10.72 -7.09
CA GLU A 66 -39.84 9.51 -7.10
C GLU A 66 -39.08 8.27 -7.61
N ASN A 67 -38.03 8.47 -8.41
CA ASN A 67 -37.22 7.40 -8.95
C ASN A 67 -36.08 7.00 -7.99
N GLY A 68 -36.28 5.89 -7.27
CA GLY A 68 -35.30 5.33 -6.35
C GLY A 68 -33.94 4.98 -6.96
N LEU A 69 -33.87 4.73 -8.27
CA LEU A 69 -32.62 4.48 -9.00
C LEU A 69 -31.77 5.75 -9.14
N ILE A 70 -32.40 6.86 -9.54
CA ILE A 70 -31.72 8.15 -9.71
C ILE A 70 -31.19 8.63 -8.36
N ASN A 71 -31.99 8.49 -7.30
CA ASN A 71 -31.57 8.80 -5.94
C ASN A 71 -30.35 7.99 -5.50
N GLY A 72 -30.33 6.69 -5.78
CA GLY A 72 -29.19 5.85 -5.43
C GLY A 72 -27.90 6.32 -6.09
N VAL A 73 -27.93 6.63 -7.39
CA VAL A 73 -26.75 7.14 -8.09
C VAL A 73 -26.29 8.47 -7.52
N ILE A 74 -27.21 9.44 -7.34
CA ILE A 74 -26.87 10.77 -6.82
C ILE A 74 -26.27 10.68 -5.42
N PHE A 75 -26.89 9.91 -4.52
CA PHE A 75 -26.40 9.74 -3.16
C PHE A 75 -25.06 9.01 -3.13
N GLY A 76 -24.86 7.98 -3.95
CA GLY A 76 -23.58 7.28 -4.03
C GLY A 76 -22.44 8.18 -4.49
N VAL A 77 -22.67 8.99 -5.52
CA VAL A 77 -21.69 9.97 -6.01
C VAL A 77 -21.42 11.03 -4.94
N ALA A 78 -22.46 11.67 -4.41
CA ALA A 78 -22.33 12.74 -3.41
C ALA A 78 -21.61 12.25 -2.15
N GLY A 79 -21.95 11.05 -1.67
CA GLY A 79 -21.31 10.43 -0.52
C GLY A 79 -19.84 10.07 -0.76
N SER A 80 -19.49 9.54 -1.93
CA SER A 80 -18.10 9.28 -2.30
C SER A 80 -17.26 10.56 -2.37
N LEU A 81 -17.82 11.65 -2.89
CA LEU A 81 -17.18 12.96 -2.94
C LEU A 81 -17.05 13.59 -1.55
N ALA A 82 -18.06 13.46 -0.69
CA ALA A 82 -18.02 13.97 0.69
C ALA A 82 -16.92 13.28 1.50
N VAL A 83 -16.84 11.95 1.42
CA VAL A 83 -15.77 11.17 2.03
C VAL A 83 -14.39 11.62 1.50
N ARG A 84 -14.27 11.90 0.19
CA ARG A 84 -13.03 12.39 -0.45
C ARG A 84 -12.65 13.83 -0.07
N ALA A 85 -13.63 14.71 0.09
CA ALA A 85 -13.40 16.10 0.49
C ALA A 85 -12.84 16.19 1.92
N ASP A 86 -13.25 15.28 2.79
CA ASP A 86 -12.73 15.16 4.15
C ASP A 86 -11.29 14.62 4.17
N PHE A 87 -10.97 13.65 3.29
CA PHE A 87 -9.58 13.20 3.08
C PHE A 87 -8.64 14.31 2.59
N GLY A 88 -9.14 15.20 1.73
CA GLY A 88 -8.35 16.31 1.18
C GLY A 88 -8.17 17.50 2.11
N GLY A 89 -8.63 17.42 3.37
CA GLY A 89 -8.56 18.52 4.33
C GLY A 89 -9.45 19.72 4.00
N ARG A 90 -10.36 19.59 3.01
CA ARG A 90 -11.29 20.65 2.60
C ARG A 90 -12.58 20.68 3.42
N GLY A 91 -12.81 19.62 4.21
CA GLY A 91 -14.02 19.41 4.99
C GLY A 91 -15.19 19.00 4.10
N ALA A 92 -15.91 17.95 4.48
CA ALA A 92 -17.14 17.59 3.79
C ALA A 92 -18.18 18.72 3.92
N ALA A 93 -18.80 19.16 2.83
CA ALA A 93 -19.95 20.07 2.88
C ALA A 93 -21.22 19.28 3.22
N GLY A 94 -21.98 19.70 4.24
CA GLY A 94 -23.24 19.04 4.61
C GLY A 94 -23.57 19.06 6.12
N PRO A 95 -24.65 18.36 6.51
CA PRO A 95 -25.10 18.26 7.90
C PRO A 95 -23.99 17.77 8.84
N ALA A 96 -24.01 18.19 10.10
CA ALA A 96 -22.98 17.83 11.08
C ALA A 96 -22.80 16.30 11.22
N GLU A 97 -23.89 15.54 11.09
CA GLU A 97 -23.89 14.07 11.18
C GLU A 97 -23.22 13.42 9.96
N SER A 98 -23.54 13.87 8.74
CA SER A 98 -22.87 13.41 7.52
C SER A 98 -21.37 13.71 7.52
N ARG A 99 -20.97 14.87 8.06
CA ARG A 99 -19.56 15.23 8.23
C ARG A 99 -18.84 14.32 9.22
N ARG A 100 -19.44 14.04 10.39
CA ARG A 100 -18.88 13.10 11.37
C ARG A 100 -18.76 11.69 10.79
N ALA A 101 -19.78 11.23 10.05
CA ALA A 101 -19.75 9.93 9.39
C ALA A 101 -18.65 9.86 8.32
N ALA A 102 -18.52 10.88 7.47
CA ALA A 102 -17.44 11.00 6.50
C ALA A 102 -16.05 10.97 7.17
N SER A 103 -15.89 11.68 8.29
CA SER A 103 -14.64 11.70 9.06
C SER A 103 -14.28 10.36 9.70
N LEU A 104 -15.26 9.63 10.22
CA LEU A 104 -15.05 8.28 10.77
C LEU A 104 -14.64 7.29 9.67
N ILE A 105 -15.27 7.37 8.50
CA ILE A 105 -14.88 6.58 7.31
C ILE A 105 -13.47 6.99 6.86
N GLY A 106 -13.18 8.30 6.91
CA GLY A 106 -11.86 8.91 6.83
C GLY A 106 -10.79 8.12 7.57
N LYS A 107 -10.93 8.10 8.89
CA LYS A 107 -10.04 7.39 9.81
C LYS A 107 -9.96 5.89 9.54
N GLY A 108 -11.06 5.25 9.14
CA GLY A 108 -11.07 3.82 8.80
C GLY A 108 -10.24 3.48 7.57
N ILE A 109 -10.26 4.33 6.55
CA ILE A 109 -9.44 4.16 5.35
C ILE A 109 -7.97 4.43 5.66
N ASP A 110 -7.65 5.47 6.46
CA ASP A 110 -6.29 5.73 6.92
C ASP A 110 -5.73 4.55 7.72
N TRP A 111 -6.56 3.98 8.60
CA TRP A 111 -6.23 2.76 9.33
C TRP A 111 -5.97 1.57 8.39
N THR A 112 -6.77 1.42 7.32
CA THR A 112 -6.59 0.36 6.32
C THR A 112 -5.27 0.55 5.56
N ALA A 113 -4.91 1.78 5.20
CA ALA A 113 -3.62 2.08 4.58
C ALA A 113 -2.45 1.79 5.53
N ALA A 114 -2.56 2.17 6.80
CA ALA A 114 -1.55 1.86 7.82
C ALA A 114 -1.39 0.35 8.05
N MET A 115 -2.49 -0.42 8.00
CA MET A 115 -2.46 -1.87 8.05
C MET A 115 -1.71 -2.47 6.85
N LEU A 116 -1.99 -1.98 5.63
CA LEU A 116 -1.27 -2.39 4.42
C LEU A 116 0.23 -2.08 4.50
N ASP A 117 0.59 -0.90 5.01
CA ASP A 117 1.98 -0.52 5.24
C ASP A 117 2.67 -1.44 6.27
N GLN A 118 1.98 -1.84 7.34
CA GLN A 118 2.51 -2.81 8.31
C GLN A 118 2.70 -4.21 7.71
N VAL A 119 1.76 -4.67 6.89
CA VAL A 119 1.86 -5.98 6.21
C VAL A 119 3.03 -5.97 5.23
N ALA A 120 3.18 -4.91 4.42
CA ALA A 120 4.30 -4.74 3.52
C ALA A 120 5.63 -4.70 4.30
N ARG A 121 5.71 -3.92 5.38
CA ARG A 121 6.90 -3.84 6.25
C ARG A 121 7.31 -5.21 6.80
N ARG A 122 6.37 -6.00 7.32
CA ARG A 122 6.66 -7.36 7.81
C ARG A 122 7.15 -8.28 6.69
N SER A 123 6.59 -8.14 5.49
CA SER A 123 7.02 -8.91 4.33
C SER A 123 8.45 -8.55 3.92
N ILE A 124 8.78 -7.25 3.85
CA ILE A 124 10.13 -6.76 3.56
C ILE A 124 11.12 -7.26 4.61
N GLU A 125 10.77 -7.19 5.89
CA GLU A 125 11.64 -7.65 6.98
C GLU A 125 11.93 -9.16 6.86
N ASN A 126 10.90 -9.97 6.60
CA ASN A 126 11.05 -11.41 6.40
C ASN A 126 11.88 -11.73 5.15
N TRP A 127 11.66 -10.99 4.06
CA TRP A 127 12.44 -11.13 2.84
C TRP A 127 13.92 -10.78 3.07
N ALA A 128 14.21 -9.64 3.69
CA ALA A 128 15.57 -9.19 3.94
C ALA A 128 16.33 -10.15 4.88
N LYS A 129 15.65 -10.73 5.88
CA LYS A 129 16.24 -11.77 6.75
C LYS A 129 16.63 -13.04 5.99
N LYS A 130 15.93 -13.38 4.91
CA LYS A 130 16.19 -14.59 4.09
C LYS A 130 17.34 -14.42 3.09
N LEU A 131 17.73 -13.19 2.75
CA LEU A 131 18.81 -12.94 1.78
C LEU A 131 20.15 -13.47 2.29
N SER A 132 20.96 -14.05 1.42
CA SER A 132 22.37 -14.29 1.72
C SER A 132 23.13 -12.96 1.91
N ASP A 133 24.32 -13.00 2.51
CA ASP A 133 25.12 -11.78 2.68
C ASP A 133 25.52 -11.15 1.34
N GLY A 134 25.76 -11.97 0.31
CA GLY A 134 26.05 -11.48 -1.05
C GLY A 134 24.85 -10.75 -1.67
N GLU A 135 23.66 -11.34 -1.60
CA GLU A 135 22.44 -10.71 -2.10
C GLU A 135 22.08 -9.45 -1.32
N LEU A 136 22.32 -9.43 0.00
CA LEU A 136 22.08 -8.25 0.83
C LEU A 136 23.01 -7.10 0.44
N LEU A 137 24.27 -7.38 0.10
CA LEU A 137 25.21 -6.37 -0.40
C LEU A 137 24.77 -5.81 -1.75
N GLU A 138 24.38 -6.67 -2.69
CA GLU A 138 23.92 -6.27 -4.02
C GLU A 138 22.69 -5.36 -3.93
N VAL A 139 21.65 -5.79 -3.19
CA VAL A 139 20.46 -4.98 -2.94
C VAL A 139 20.84 -3.65 -2.28
N THR A 140 21.71 -3.68 -1.27
CA THR A 140 22.14 -2.45 -0.59
C THR A 140 22.83 -1.49 -1.56
N LEU A 141 23.70 -2.00 -2.44
CA LEU A 141 24.41 -1.20 -3.44
C LEU A 141 23.44 -0.54 -4.41
N ASP A 142 22.47 -1.28 -4.95
CA ASP A 142 21.44 -0.74 -5.83
C ASP A 142 20.65 0.40 -5.17
N LEU A 143 20.26 0.22 -3.90
CA LEU A 143 19.55 1.25 -3.14
C LEU A 143 20.43 2.47 -2.86
N VAL A 144 21.73 2.27 -2.62
CA VAL A 144 22.72 3.34 -2.45
C VAL A 144 22.91 4.14 -3.73
N TYR A 145 22.98 3.49 -4.90
CA TYR A 145 23.00 4.18 -6.20
C TYR A 145 21.75 5.07 -6.37
N GLY A 146 20.56 4.56 -6.02
CA GLY A 146 19.32 5.33 -6.03
C GLY A 146 19.28 6.52 -5.04
N ILE A 147 20.07 6.49 -3.96
CA ILE A 147 20.32 7.65 -3.09
C ILE A 147 21.27 8.64 -3.77
N GLY A 148 22.32 8.13 -4.41
CA GLY A 148 23.30 8.90 -5.19
C GLY A 148 22.65 9.80 -6.24
N GLU A 149 21.63 9.30 -6.93
CA GLU A 149 20.86 10.02 -7.96
C GLU A 149 19.76 10.93 -7.38
N ALA A 150 19.46 10.83 -6.08
CA ALA A 150 18.43 11.66 -5.46
C ALA A 150 18.84 13.14 -5.44
N SER A 151 17.91 13.99 -5.90
CA SER A 151 18.09 15.46 -5.93
C SER A 151 18.45 16.02 -4.54
N PRO A 152 19.34 17.03 -4.45
CA PRO A 152 19.70 17.69 -3.19
C PRO A 152 18.51 18.28 -2.42
N ALA A 153 17.40 18.58 -3.11
CA ALA A 153 16.15 19.04 -2.49
C ALA A 153 15.44 17.95 -1.67
N ALA A 154 15.70 16.66 -1.97
CA ALA A 154 15.08 15.53 -1.28
C ALA A 154 15.93 15.01 -0.10
N VAL A 155 17.25 15.15 -0.16
CA VAL A 155 18.18 14.75 0.92
C VAL A 155 19.31 15.78 1.03
N PRO A 156 19.43 16.50 2.16
CA PRO A 156 20.55 17.42 2.38
C PRO A 156 21.90 16.70 2.22
N GLY A 157 22.86 17.34 1.53
CA GLY A 157 24.12 16.72 1.16
C GLY A 157 24.93 16.14 2.33
N ARG A 158 24.87 16.78 3.51
CA ARG A 158 25.54 16.30 4.72
C ARG A 158 24.94 15.00 5.25
N THR A 159 23.60 14.88 5.26
CA THR A 159 22.87 13.67 5.67
C THR A 159 23.08 12.54 4.68
N LYS A 160 23.18 12.86 3.39
CA LYS A 160 23.51 11.90 2.34
C LYS A 160 24.91 11.32 2.55
N GLN A 161 25.91 12.15 2.80
CA GLN A 161 27.29 11.70 3.04
C GLN A 161 27.42 10.84 4.31
N THR A 162 26.80 11.23 5.43
CA THR A 162 26.85 10.43 6.66
C THR A 162 26.18 9.07 6.50
N THR A 163 25.03 9.04 5.83
CA THR A 163 24.30 7.80 5.54
C THR A 163 25.10 6.88 4.63
N LEU A 164 25.68 7.41 3.55
CA LEU A 164 26.51 6.64 2.62
C LEU A 164 27.75 6.07 3.32
N LYS A 165 28.44 6.89 4.13
CA LYS A 165 29.61 6.45 4.88
C LYS A 165 29.28 5.27 5.82
N ALA A 166 28.20 5.39 6.60
CA ALA A 166 27.78 4.34 7.53
C ALA A 166 27.39 3.02 6.81
N ILE A 167 26.77 3.11 5.63
CA ILE A 167 26.41 1.94 4.83
C ILE A 167 27.67 1.28 4.25
N THR A 168 28.60 2.06 3.69
CA THR A 168 29.86 1.52 3.14
C THR A 168 30.70 0.84 4.22
N GLU A 169 30.75 1.40 5.43
CA GLU A 169 31.40 0.77 6.58
C GLU A 169 30.73 -0.56 6.96
N ALA A 170 29.40 -0.63 6.96
CA ALA A 170 28.66 -1.87 7.21
C ALA A 170 28.88 -2.91 6.09
N MET A 171 28.93 -2.50 4.83
CA MET A 171 29.24 -3.39 3.71
C MET A 171 30.65 -3.98 3.83
N ALA A 172 31.65 -3.16 4.19
CA ALA A 172 33.03 -3.61 4.41
C ALA A 172 33.13 -4.57 5.61
N ALA A 173 32.41 -4.30 6.70
CA ALA A 173 32.37 -5.17 7.87
C ALA A 173 31.74 -6.54 7.57
N LEU A 174 30.73 -6.60 6.69
CA LEU A 174 30.14 -7.87 6.25
C LEU A 174 31.14 -8.75 5.48
N GLY A 175 32.04 -8.15 4.70
CA GLY A 175 33.11 -8.85 3.98
C GLY A 175 34.35 -9.22 4.81
N SER A 176 34.46 -8.75 6.06
CA SER A 176 35.68 -8.84 6.89
C SER A 176 35.92 -10.20 7.57
N GLY A 177 34.97 -11.13 7.50
CA GLY A 177 35.10 -12.50 8.04
C GLY A 177 34.97 -12.66 9.57
N LYS A 178 34.86 -11.58 10.34
CA LYS A 178 34.67 -11.62 11.80
C LYS A 178 33.19 -11.80 12.16
N THR A 179 32.86 -12.90 12.85
CA THR A 179 31.46 -13.34 13.08
C THR A 179 30.57 -12.31 13.79
N GLU A 180 31.07 -11.65 14.84
CA GLU A 180 30.30 -10.64 15.60
C GLU A 180 30.06 -9.36 14.78
N GLN A 181 31.10 -8.87 14.10
CA GLN A 181 31.00 -7.68 13.24
C GLN A 181 30.11 -7.93 12.01
N ARG A 182 30.09 -9.18 11.51
CA ARG A 182 29.23 -9.62 10.41
C ARG A 182 27.76 -9.63 10.81
N ALA A 183 27.42 -10.13 12.00
CA ALA A 183 26.04 -10.15 12.48
C ALA A 183 25.49 -8.72 12.68
N GLU A 184 26.30 -7.83 13.26
CA GLU A 184 25.93 -6.43 13.44
C GLU A 184 25.81 -5.68 12.11
N ALA A 185 26.77 -5.86 11.20
CA ALA A 185 26.73 -5.31 9.85
C ALA A 185 25.47 -5.75 9.09
N ARG A 186 25.15 -7.06 9.15
CA ARG A 186 23.94 -7.62 8.53
C ARG A 186 22.66 -7.00 9.09
N ALA A 187 22.58 -6.82 10.41
CA ALA A 187 21.42 -6.19 11.04
C ALA A 187 21.25 -4.72 10.58
N ARG A 188 22.36 -3.95 10.53
CA ARG A 188 22.37 -2.56 10.06
C ARG A 188 21.94 -2.44 8.59
N LEU A 189 22.47 -3.30 7.71
CA LEU A 189 22.11 -3.33 6.29
C LEU A 189 20.65 -3.74 6.07
N THR A 190 20.17 -4.74 6.82
CA THR A 190 18.77 -5.17 6.80
C THR A 190 17.84 -4.02 7.20
N GLN A 191 18.17 -3.31 8.27
CA GLN A 191 17.39 -2.17 8.75
C GLN A 191 17.40 -1.00 7.74
N PHE A 192 18.54 -0.73 7.11
CA PHE A 192 18.64 0.26 6.05
C PHE A 192 17.72 -0.10 4.87
N CYS A 193 17.82 -1.33 4.35
CA CYS A 193 16.97 -1.79 3.25
C CYS A 193 15.48 -1.68 3.62
N LEU A 194 15.10 -2.15 4.81
CA LEU A 194 13.73 -2.05 5.30
C LEU A 194 13.23 -0.60 5.33
N HIS A 195 14.02 0.30 5.91
CA HIS A 195 13.64 1.71 6.06
C HIS A 195 13.52 2.38 4.69
N TYR A 196 14.49 2.17 3.81
CA TYR A 196 14.53 2.78 2.49
C TYR A 196 13.37 2.29 1.60
N LEU A 197 13.15 0.97 1.55
CA LEU A 197 12.09 0.37 0.73
C LEU A 197 10.70 0.84 1.18
N CYS A 198 10.47 0.92 2.50
CA CYS A 198 9.23 1.46 3.07
C CYS A 198 9.06 2.96 2.78
N ALA A 199 10.09 3.77 3.04
CA ALA A 199 10.02 5.21 2.91
C ALA A 199 9.77 5.66 1.47
N ARG A 200 10.38 4.98 0.49
CA ARG A 200 10.16 5.26 -0.93
C ARG A 200 9.01 4.49 -1.55
N ARG A 201 8.32 3.62 -0.80
CA ARG A 201 7.25 2.74 -1.29
C ARG A 201 7.67 2.01 -2.58
N THR A 202 8.88 1.46 -2.57
CA THR A 202 9.47 0.81 -3.76
C THR A 202 8.97 -0.64 -3.90
N PRO A 203 8.58 -1.06 -5.12
CA PRO A 203 8.18 -2.44 -5.35
C PRO A 203 9.35 -3.39 -5.07
N LYS A 204 9.02 -4.65 -4.80
CA LYS A 204 10.03 -5.70 -4.60
C LYS A 204 11.02 -5.74 -5.79
N PRO A 205 12.34 -5.68 -5.55
CA PRO A 205 13.33 -5.78 -6.62
C PRO A 205 13.21 -7.11 -7.36
N ILE A 206 13.09 -7.08 -8.69
CA ILE A 206 13.03 -8.27 -9.54
C ILE A 206 14.49 -8.63 -9.87
N GLY A 207 15.04 -9.69 -9.27
CA GLY A 207 16.44 -10.07 -9.55
C GLY A 207 17.04 -11.26 -8.82
N ASN A 208 16.72 -11.53 -7.55
CA ASN A 208 17.50 -12.50 -6.76
C ASN A 208 16.73 -13.74 -6.29
N ALA A 209 17.45 -14.87 -6.23
CA ALA A 209 17.02 -16.28 -6.24
C ALA A 209 16.01 -16.73 -5.15
N GLY A 210 15.55 -15.84 -4.28
CA GLY A 210 14.48 -16.09 -3.32
C GLY A 210 13.09 -16.28 -3.97
N ASP A 211 12.84 -15.72 -5.15
CA ASP A 211 11.55 -15.86 -5.86
C ASP A 211 11.33 -17.27 -6.42
N ALA A 212 12.39 -18.00 -6.77
CA ALA A 212 12.27 -19.36 -7.28
C ALA A 212 11.70 -20.34 -6.24
N ARG A 213 11.80 -20.05 -4.93
CA ARG A 213 11.30 -20.92 -3.86
C ARG A 213 9.87 -20.63 -3.45
N ASP A 214 9.43 -19.37 -3.51
CA ASP A 214 8.05 -19.01 -3.14
C ASP A 214 7.05 -19.26 -4.29
N ASP A 215 7.49 -19.23 -5.56
CA ASP A 215 6.65 -19.55 -6.73
C ASP A 215 6.52 -21.05 -7.03
N ALA A 216 7.47 -21.88 -6.57
CA ALA A 216 7.40 -23.33 -6.71
C ALA A 216 6.27 -23.97 -5.86
N GLY A 217 5.79 -23.26 -4.83
CA GLY A 217 4.69 -23.72 -3.97
C GLY A 217 3.28 -23.57 -4.54
N VAL A 218 3.11 -22.89 -5.69
CA VAL A 218 1.78 -22.63 -6.29
C VAL A 218 1.62 -23.23 -7.69
N ARG A 219 2.70 -23.72 -8.33
CA ARG A 219 2.64 -24.44 -9.62
C ARG A 219 2.68 -25.97 -9.49
N GLY A 220 2.18 -26.49 -8.38
CA GLY A 220 2.09 -27.93 -8.10
C GLY A 220 0.68 -28.50 -8.26
N GLN A 221 -0.15 -28.04 -9.20
CA GLN A 221 -1.40 -28.73 -9.60
C GLN A 221 -2.06 -28.06 -10.82
N ALA A 222 -1.65 -28.47 -12.02
CA ALA A 222 -2.41 -28.42 -13.29
C ALA A 222 -1.39 -28.79 -14.38
N GLY A 223 -1.26 -30.05 -14.76
CA GLY A 223 -2.09 -30.61 -15.83
C GLY A 223 -1.14 -31.21 -16.84
N GLY A 224 -1.04 -32.54 -16.84
CA GLY A 224 -0.30 -33.27 -17.87
C GLY A 224 -0.97 -33.14 -19.23
N ALA A 225 -0.16 -33.15 -20.29
CA ALA A 225 -0.39 -33.83 -21.56
C ALA A 225 0.57 -33.26 -22.62
N GLY A 226 1.10 -34.13 -23.47
CA GLY A 226 1.53 -33.74 -24.82
C GLY A 226 3.03 -33.68 -25.06
N ARG A 227 3.68 -34.85 -25.05
CA ARG A 227 4.82 -35.11 -25.96
C ARG A 227 4.26 -35.17 -27.39
N PRO A 228 4.96 -34.63 -28.40
CA PRO A 228 4.98 -35.32 -29.68
C PRO A 228 6.41 -35.74 -30.03
N ALA A 229 6.50 -37.00 -30.44
CA ALA A 229 7.59 -37.51 -31.24
C ALA A 229 7.47 -36.95 -32.66
N GLY A 230 8.60 -36.71 -33.30
CA GLY A 230 8.75 -36.23 -34.66
C GLY A 230 10.17 -35.79 -34.89
#